data_AF-A0A367WEH9-F1
#
_entry.id   AF-A0A367WEH9-F1
#
_cell.length_a   1.000
_cell.length_b   1.000
_cell.length_c   1.000
_cell.angle_alpha   90.00
_cell.angle_beta   90.00
_cell.angle_gamma   90.00
#
_symmetry.space_group_name_H-M   'P 1'
#
loop_
_entity.id
_entity.type
_entity.pdbx_description
1 polymer ?
#
loop_
_entity_poly.entity_id
_entity_poly.type
_entity_poly.pdbx_seq_one_letter_code
_entity_poly.pdbx_strand_id
1 'polypeptide(L)'
;MLVIAACLAFGTKPDARAQHAAPSQGSNDIQAELGQFGDIALYVFDGRADFLARIDETLGLGNIKDPETTFAKLPRSPFTITGRQYGKALATCQIFVPANLTPLLDQEIFAQLMRGWFGQQLSYATSVDMTYRWLIYHEVRHCQPDHFGGTDTENHMDERDADLFAFDKLSTKANRNALATDILAFRMITSALFADRAHMTGLSIKRGLAPQSDQEAINTEQEIAAFLATRRLVTAHAKAIAAKATPTNLELIRAITELRERSVAGTIKTDNPLISEILIDLDDAVAHFAPKLHASVATRRSN
;
A
#
# COMPACT_ATOMS: atom_id res chain seq x y z
N MET A 1 23.51 -40.61 -50.34
CA MET A 1 22.74 -39.43 -50.79
C MET A 1 22.48 -38.58 -49.57
N LEU A 2 22.98 -37.33 -49.57
CA LEU A 2 22.80 -36.26 -48.57
C LEU A 2 23.31 -36.54 -47.12
N VAL A 3 23.78 -35.60 -46.31
CA VAL A 3 24.44 -34.27 -46.41
C VAL A 3 24.94 -34.02 -44.97
N ILE A 4 26.10 -33.37 -44.84
CA ILE A 4 26.71 -32.92 -43.57
C ILE A 4 25.92 -31.75 -42.97
N ALA A 5 25.74 -31.72 -41.64
CA ALA A 5 25.71 -30.45 -40.90
C ALA A 5 26.05 -30.69 -39.41
N ALA A 6 27.25 -30.24 -39.02
CA ALA A 6 27.63 -30.03 -37.64
C ALA A 6 27.05 -28.69 -37.13
N CYS A 7 26.57 -28.64 -35.88
CA CYS A 7 26.44 -27.39 -35.13
C CYS A 7 26.55 -27.65 -33.62
N LEU A 8 27.73 -27.30 -33.10
CA LEU A 8 28.03 -26.58 -31.85
C LEU A 8 27.05 -26.70 -30.67
N ALA A 9 27.59 -27.27 -29.59
CA ALA A 9 27.07 -27.13 -28.23
C ALA A 9 27.31 -25.71 -27.69
N PHE A 10 26.27 -25.09 -27.16
CA PHE A 10 26.37 -24.04 -26.14
C PHE A 10 25.47 -24.42 -24.97
N GLY A 11 26.07 -24.52 -23.79
CA GLY A 11 25.41 -24.91 -22.56
C GLY A 11 24.34 -23.90 -22.14
N THR A 12 23.19 -24.43 -21.72
CA THR A 12 22.19 -23.67 -20.99
C THR A 12 22.44 -23.84 -19.49
N LYS A 13 22.65 -22.71 -18.81
CA LYS A 13 22.53 -22.61 -17.35
C LYS A 13 21.10 -23.03 -16.95
N PRO A 14 20.89 -23.60 -15.76
CA PRO A 14 19.54 -23.75 -15.25
C PRO A 14 19.01 -22.35 -14.92
N ASP A 15 18.16 -21.80 -15.78
CA ASP A 15 17.29 -20.70 -15.42
C ASP A 15 16.37 -21.22 -14.31
N ALA A 16 16.62 -20.74 -13.09
CA ALA A 16 15.65 -20.78 -12.01
C ALA A 16 14.48 -19.89 -12.39
N ARG A 17 13.61 -20.40 -13.27
CA ARG A 17 12.23 -19.91 -13.38
C ARG A 17 11.60 -20.19 -12.03
N ALA A 18 11.44 -19.13 -11.24
CA ALA A 18 10.48 -19.11 -10.15
C ALA A 18 9.19 -19.71 -10.70
N GLN A 19 8.80 -20.85 -10.13
CA GLN A 19 7.53 -21.49 -10.44
C GLN A 19 6.45 -20.47 -10.09
N HIS A 20 5.86 -19.85 -11.11
CA HIS A 20 4.62 -19.13 -10.95
C HIS A 20 3.62 -20.11 -10.34
N ALA A 21 3.31 -19.89 -9.07
CA ALA A 21 2.15 -20.49 -8.44
C ALA A 21 0.94 -20.24 -9.35
N ALA A 22 0.10 -21.27 -9.49
CA ALA A 22 -1.10 -21.24 -10.31
C ALA A 22 -1.98 -20.00 -9.99
N PRO A 23 -2.70 -19.44 -10.98
CA PRO A 23 -3.55 -18.27 -10.77
C PRO A 23 -4.63 -18.58 -9.72
N SER A 24 -4.77 -17.69 -8.73
CA SER A 24 -5.72 -17.83 -7.64
C SER A 24 -7.18 -17.74 -8.15
N GLN A 25 -8.07 -18.50 -7.51
CA GLN A 25 -9.51 -18.48 -7.74
C GLN A 25 -10.07 -17.11 -7.31
N GLY A 26 -10.11 -16.17 -8.26
CA GLY A 26 -10.30 -14.74 -8.01
C GLY A 26 -11.73 -14.34 -7.63
N SER A 27 -11.82 -13.36 -6.72
CA SER A 27 -12.97 -12.59 -6.20
C SER A 27 -14.18 -13.33 -5.61
N ASN A 28 -14.69 -14.40 -6.22
CA ASN A 28 -15.87 -15.12 -5.71
C ASN A 28 -15.61 -15.79 -4.36
N ASP A 29 -14.40 -16.31 -4.16
CA ASP A 29 -13.98 -16.90 -2.89
C ASP A 29 -13.87 -15.83 -1.80
N ILE A 30 -13.38 -14.63 -2.15
CA ILE A 30 -13.26 -13.51 -1.22
C ILE A 30 -14.67 -13.05 -0.78
N GLN A 31 -15.60 -12.86 -1.72
CA GLN A 31 -16.98 -12.47 -1.40
C GLN A 31 -17.65 -13.44 -0.42
N ALA A 32 -17.47 -14.76 -0.61
CA ALA A 32 -18.03 -15.76 0.29
C ALA A 32 -17.43 -15.66 1.71
N GLU A 33 -16.13 -15.40 1.82
CA GLU A 33 -15.46 -15.16 3.10
C GLU A 33 -15.93 -13.87 3.79
N LEU A 34 -16.26 -12.82 3.02
CA LEU A 34 -16.67 -11.53 3.61
C LEU A 34 -17.97 -11.64 4.40
N GLY A 35 -18.87 -12.56 4.01
CA GLY A 35 -20.14 -12.80 4.70
C GLY A 35 -20.00 -13.17 6.18
N GLN A 36 -18.83 -13.65 6.61
CA GLN A 36 -18.58 -13.93 8.03
C GLN A 36 -18.43 -12.65 8.89
N PHE A 37 -18.27 -11.49 8.26
CA PHE A 37 -18.05 -10.19 8.92
C PHE A 37 -19.28 -9.27 8.86
N GLY A 38 -20.38 -9.74 8.27
CA GLY A 38 -21.62 -9.00 8.13
C GLY A 38 -22.17 -9.05 6.71
N ASP A 39 -23.20 -8.24 6.46
CA ASP A 39 -23.76 -8.06 5.12
C ASP A 39 -22.87 -7.10 4.32
N ILE A 40 -21.90 -7.67 3.59
CA ILE A 40 -20.89 -6.95 2.82
C ILE A 40 -20.95 -7.43 1.37
N ALA A 41 -21.12 -6.50 0.45
CA ALA A 41 -21.03 -6.77 -0.99
C ALA A 41 -19.74 -6.17 -1.56
N LEU A 42 -19.02 -6.98 -2.32
CA LEU A 42 -17.80 -6.64 -3.04
C LEU A 42 -18.15 -6.49 -4.52
N TYR A 43 -18.04 -5.26 -5.03
CA TYR A 43 -18.24 -4.95 -6.43
C TYR A 43 -16.92 -4.68 -7.12
N VAL A 44 -16.64 -5.47 -8.15
CA VAL A 44 -15.57 -5.17 -9.10
C VAL A 44 -16.18 -4.38 -10.26
N PHE A 45 -15.54 -3.27 -10.66
CA PHE A 45 -16.08 -2.38 -11.69
C PHE A 45 -15.10 -2.03 -12.80
N ASP A 46 -15.63 -1.86 -14.01
CA ASP A 46 -14.90 -1.46 -15.22
C ASP A 46 -15.00 0.04 -15.48
N GLY A 47 -14.05 0.79 -14.93
CA GLY A 47 -13.94 2.23 -15.17
C GLY A 47 -15.09 3.05 -14.60
N ARG A 48 -15.25 4.29 -15.09
CA ARG A 48 -16.11 5.29 -14.43
C ARG A 48 -17.60 4.98 -14.58
N ALA A 49 -18.01 4.61 -15.79
CA ALA A 49 -19.43 4.43 -16.10
C ALA A 49 -20.04 3.29 -15.28
N ASP A 50 -19.32 2.16 -15.18
CA ASP A 50 -19.76 1.02 -14.38
C ASP A 50 -19.77 1.36 -12.89
N PHE A 51 -18.71 2.03 -12.37
CA PHE A 51 -18.70 2.52 -11.00
C PHE A 51 -19.91 3.39 -10.67
N LEU A 52 -20.20 4.41 -11.48
CA LEU A 52 -21.33 5.31 -11.23
C LEU A 52 -22.68 4.59 -11.33
N ALA A 53 -22.83 3.63 -12.26
CA ALA A 53 -24.02 2.81 -12.36
C ALA A 53 -24.25 1.97 -11.08
N ARG A 54 -23.18 1.37 -10.53
CA ARG A 54 -23.26 0.64 -9.26
C ARG A 54 -23.58 1.53 -8.07
N ILE A 55 -23.00 2.74 -8.02
CA ILE A 55 -23.33 3.72 -6.99
C ILE A 55 -24.81 4.13 -7.08
N ASP A 56 -25.33 4.37 -8.28
CA ASP A 56 -26.73 4.73 -8.46
C ASP A 56 -27.68 3.59 -8.06
N GLU A 57 -27.35 2.35 -8.44
CA GLU A 57 -28.11 1.15 -8.08
C GLU A 57 -28.16 0.90 -6.56
N THR A 58 -27.05 1.16 -5.86
CA THR A 58 -26.88 0.78 -4.45
C THR A 58 -27.20 1.90 -3.47
N LEU A 59 -26.93 3.15 -3.83
CA LEU A 59 -27.01 4.32 -2.95
C LEU A 59 -27.93 5.42 -3.50
N GLY A 60 -28.11 5.47 -4.83
CA GLY A 60 -28.72 6.59 -5.54
C GLY A 60 -27.78 7.79 -5.61
N LEU A 61 -27.36 8.19 -6.82
CA LEU A 61 -26.42 9.31 -7.02
C LEU A 61 -26.97 10.64 -6.46
N GLY A 62 -28.29 10.80 -6.45
CA GLY A 62 -28.96 11.98 -5.87
C GLY A 62 -28.75 12.15 -4.36
N ASN A 63 -28.27 11.12 -3.65
CA ASN A 63 -27.97 11.17 -2.22
C ASN A 63 -26.52 11.58 -1.93
N ILE A 64 -25.68 11.68 -2.96
CA ILE A 64 -24.28 12.08 -2.84
C ILE A 64 -24.18 13.55 -3.21
N LYS A 65 -23.52 14.35 -2.36
CA LYS A 65 -23.27 15.76 -2.67
C LYS A 65 -22.27 15.85 -3.82
N ASP A 66 -22.67 16.54 -4.89
CA ASP A 66 -21.86 16.82 -6.08
C ASP A 66 -21.09 15.58 -6.61
N PRO A 67 -21.79 14.48 -6.98
CA PRO A 67 -21.16 13.17 -7.24
C PRO A 67 -20.16 13.23 -8.40
N GLU A 68 -20.43 14.06 -9.40
CA GLU A 68 -19.50 14.27 -10.52
C GLU A 68 -18.14 14.82 -10.06
N THR A 69 -18.15 15.77 -9.11
CA THR A 69 -16.94 16.35 -8.51
C THR A 69 -16.30 15.36 -7.53
N THR A 70 -17.11 14.76 -6.65
CA THR A 70 -16.68 13.80 -5.63
C THR A 70 -15.92 12.63 -6.26
N PHE A 71 -16.41 12.12 -7.39
CA PHE A 71 -15.81 11.00 -8.08
C PHE A 71 -15.05 11.39 -9.34
N ALA A 72 -14.76 12.67 -9.59
CA ALA A 72 -14.18 13.18 -10.85
C ALA A 72 -12.97 12.37 -11.36
N LYS A 73 -12.24 11.73 -10.46
CA LYS A 73 -11.27 10.67 -10.76
C LYS A 73 -11.66 9.41 -10.01
N LEU A 74 -11.49 8.25 -10.66
CA LEU A 74 -11.68 6.98 -9.99
C LEU A 74 -10.61 6.80 -8.90
N PRO A 75 -10.99 6.25 -7.73
CA PRO A 75 -10.02 5.85 -6.74
C PRO A 75 -9.10 4.76 -7.31
N ARG A 76 -7.83 4.80 -6.90
CA ARG A 76 -6.82 3.77 -7.23
C ARG A 76 -6.77 2.64 -6.22
N SER A 77 -7.69 2.64 -5.26
CA SER A 77 -7.77 1.68 -4.16
C SER A 77 -9.18 1.07 -4.17
N PRO A 78 -9.35 -0.14 -3.60
CA PRO A 78 -10.57 -0.51 -2.93
C PRO A 78 -11.08 0.68 -2.11
N PHE A 79 -12.37 0.91 -2.21
CA PHE A 79 -13.03 1.97 -1.49
C PHE A 79 -14.26 1.40 -0.82
N THR A 80 -14.32 1.54 0.51
CA THR A 80 -15.49 1.18 1.28
C THR A 80 -16.52 2.30 1.30
N ILE A 81 -17.76 1.94 1.00
CA ILE A 81 -18.94 2.70 1.32
C ILE A 81 -19.69 1.96 2.42
N THR A 82 -19.37 2.35 3.64
CA THR A 82 -20.09 2.00 4.87
C THR A 82 -21.48 2.66 4.88
N GLY A 83 -21.66 3.65 4.00
CA GLY A 83 -22.93 4.24 3.58
C GLY A 83 -23.78 4.62 4.77
N ARG A 84 -23.55 5.80 5.35
CA ARG A 84 -24.59 6.40 6.17
C ARG A 84 -25.59 7.08 5.26
N GLN A 85 -26.84 6.64 5.28
CA GLN A 85 -27.95 7.40 4.73
C GLN A 85 -28.65 8.12 5.89
N TYR A 86 -28.61 9.46 5.87
CA TYR A 86 -29.20 10.31 6.93
C TYR A 86 -28.72 9.95 8.36
N GLY A 87 -27.43 9.64 8.51
CA GLY A 87 -26.82 9.33 9.80
C GLY A 87 -26.99 7.88 10.29
N LYS A 88 -27.74 7.04 9.55
CA LYS A 88 -27.88 5.60 9.82
C LYS A 88 -27.04 4.78 8.86
N ALA A 89 -26.36 3.75 9.37
CA ALA A 89 -25.70 2.77 8.51
C ALA A 89 -26.70 2.11 7.56
N LEU A 90 -26.30 1.89 6.31
CA LEU A 90 -27.04 1.07 5.38
C LEU A 90 -27.08 -0.39 5.86
N ALA A 91 -28.07 -1.14 5.37
CA ALA A 91 -28.21 -2.56 5.70
C ALA A 91 -27.03 -3.39 5.18
N THR A 92 -26.54 -3.05 3.98
CA THR A 92 -25.42 -3.73 3.32
C THR A 92 -24.27 -2.75 3.13
N CYS A 93 -23.09 -3.10 3.64
CA CYS A 93 -21.86 -2.37 3.35
C CYS A 93 -21.36 -2.71 1.94
N GLN A 94 -20.82 -1.74 1.23
CA GLN A 94 -20.38 -1.91 -0.15
C GLN A 94 -18.89 -1.63 -0.29
N ILE A 95 -18.11 -2.56 -0.83
CA ILE A 95 -16.70 -2.37 -1.15
C ILE A 95 -16.56 -2.35 -2.67
N PHE A 96 -15.99 -1.29 -3.22
CA PHE A 96 -15.82 -1.12 -4.66
C PHE A 96 -14.35 -1.26 -5.04
N VAL A 97 -14.05 -2.12 -6.01
CA VAL A 97 -12.68 -2.39 -6.47
C VAL A 97 -12.60 -2.20 -7.99
N PRO A 98 -11.72 -1.33 -8.50
CA PRO A 98 -11.46 -1.26 -9.93
C PRO A 98 -10.96 -2.61 -10.47
N ALA A 99 -11.51 -3.08 -11.59
CA ALA A 99 -11.13 -4.37 -12.19
C ALA A 99 -9.62 -4.48 -12.47
N ASN A 100 -9.00 -3.36 -12.86
CA ASN A 100 -7.57 -3.27 -13.14
C ASN A 100 -6.67 -3.34 -11.88
N LEU A 101 -7.24 -3.47 -10.69
CA LEU A 101 -6.51 -3.65 -9.44
C LEU A 101 -6.73 -5.04 -8.81
N THR A 102 -7.33 -5.95 -9.57
CA THR A 102 -7.45 -7.35 -9.17
C THR A 102 -6.21 -8.13 -9.60
N PRO A 103 -5.76 -9.14 -8.82
CA PRO A 103 -4.61 -9.97 -9.18
C PRO A 103 -4.73 -10.71 -10.52
N LEU A 104 -5.95 -10.79 -11.08
CA LEU A 104 -6.26 -11.50 -12.33
C LEU A 104 -5.63 -10.89 -13.60
N LEU A 105 -5.17 -9.63 -13.54
CA LEU A 105 -4.69 -8.88 -14.71
C LEU A 105 -3.18 -8.61 -14.71
N ASP A 106 -2.39 -9.37 -13.94
CA ASP A 106 -0.95 -9.14 -13.72
C ASP A 106 -0.63 -7.70 -13.24
N GLN A 107 -1.63 -6.98 -12.73
CA GLN A 107 -1.49 -5.64 -12.16
C GLN A 107 -1.49 -5.74 -10.64
N GLU A 108 -0.49 -5.14 -10.02
CA GLU A 108 -0.32 -5.18 -8.59
C GLU A 108 -0.86 -3.91 -7.94
N ILE A 109 -1.86 -4.09 -7.09
CA ILE A 109 -2.54 -2.98 -6.42
C ILE A 109 -1.57 -2.07 -5.64
N PHE A 110 -0.60 -2.62 -4.92
CA PHE A 110 0.40 -1.83 -4.20
C PHE A 110 1.23 -0.96 -5.15
N ALA A 111 1.67 -1.50 -6.29
CA ALA A 111 2.41 -0.73 -7.28
C ALA A 111 1.58 0.46 -7.81
N GLN A 112 0.30 0.23 -8.09
CA GLN A 112 -0.64 1.26 -8.56
C GLN A 112 -0.90 2.33 -7.50
N LEU A 113 -1.09 1.92 -6.25
CA LEU A 113 -1.28 2.81 -5.09
C LEU A 113 -0.03 3.66 -4.81
N MET A 114 1.16 3.07 -4.91
CA MET A 114 2.45 3.76 -4.87
C MET A 114 2.74 4.59 -6.13
N ARG A 115 1.73 4.78 -7.00
CA ARG A 115 1.76 5.62 -8.19
C ARG A 115 2.84 5.22 -9.21
N GLY A 116 3.24 3.95 -9.21
CA GLY A 116 4.28 3.43 -10.08
C GLY A 116 5.68 3.98 -9.77
N TRP A 117 5.91 4.56 -8.58
CA TRP A 117 7.24 5.06 -8.22
C TRP A 117 8.33 4.00 -8.28
N PHE A 118 7.96 2.76 -8.01
CA PHE A 118 8.86 1.62 -7.94
C PHE A 118 8.73 0.67 -9.13
N GLY A 119 7.97 1.04 -10.16
CA GLY A 119 7.63 0.19 -11.29
C GLY A 119 6.21 -0.38 -11.20
N GLN A 120 5.90 -1.31 -12.12
CA GLN A 120 4.58 -1.97 -12.22
C GLN A 120 4.51 -3.30 -11.45
N GLN A 121 5.67 -3.82 -11.04
CA GLN A 121 5.82 -5.06 -10.29
C GLN A 121 6.76 -4.82 -9.11
N LEU A 122 6.37 -5.29 -7.94
CA LEU A 122 7.12 -5.19 -6.70
C LEU A 122 7.62 -6.56 -6.26
N SER A 123 8.58 -6.54 -5.34
CA SER A 123 9.03 -7.73 -4.60
C SER A 123 8.24 -7.86 -3.30
N TYR A 124 7.71 -9.05 -3.02
CA TYR A 124 6.93 -9.32 -1.80
C TYR A 124 7.61 -10.39 -0.97
N ALA A 125 7.44 -10.31 0.35
CA ALA A 125 7.74 -11.44 1.23
C ALA A 125 6.62 -12.50 1.17
N THR A 126 5.38 -12.07 0.91
CA THR A 126 4.22 -12.94 0.65
C THR A 126 3.93 -13.08 -0.85
N SER A 127 2.84 -12.49 -1.33
CA SER A 127 2.39 -12.51 -2.72
C SER A 127 1.46 -11.34 -3.02
N VAL A 128 1.25 -11.06 -4.30
CA VAL A 128 0.25 -10.09 -4.79
C VAL A 128 -1.15 -10.45 -4.30
N ASP A 129 -1.52 -11.73 -4.35
CA ASP A 129 -2.82 -12.20 -3.86
C ASP A 129 -3.01 -11.93 -2.36
N MET A 130 -1.98 -12.18 -1.55
CA MET A 130 -2.05 -11.99 -0.10
C MET A 130 -2.17 -10.51 0.27
N THR A 131 -1.42 -9.64 -0.38
CA THR A 131 -1.49 -8.18 -0.16
C THR A 131 -2.79 -7.58 -0.68
N TYR A 132 -3.34 -8.10 -1.79
CA TYR A 132 -4.69 -7.76 -2.25
C TYR A 132 -5.75 -8.16 -1.22
N ARG A 133 -5.70 -9.40 -0.71
CA ARG A 133 -6.63 -9.87 0.34
C ARG A 133 -6.53 -9.03 1.61
N TRP A 134 -5.32 -8.63 2.00
CA TRP A 134 -5.13 -7.72 3.13
C TRP A 134 -5.85 -6.38 2.93
N LEU A 135 -5.76 -5.76 1.75
CA LEU A 135 -6.52 -4.53 1.48
C LEU A 135 -8.03 -4.74 1.53
N ILE A 136 -8.54 -5.86 1.00
CA ILE A 136 -9.98 -6.13 1.08
C ILE A 136 -10.43 -6.35 2.54
N TYR A 137 -9.64 -7.06 3.34
CA TYR A 137 -9.95 -7.25 4.76
C TYR A 137 -9.80 -5.96 5.59
N HIS A 138 -8.94 -5.04 5.16
CA HIS A 138 -8.84 -3.70 5.71
C HIS A 138 -10.15 -2.93 5.45
N GLU A 139 -10.63 -2.90 4.20
CA GLU A 139 -11.92 -2.32 3.84
C GLU A 139 -13.11 -2.96 4.61
N VAL A 140 -13.06 -4.28 4.86
CA VAL A 140 -14.05 -4.98 5.67
C VAL A 140 -14.11 -4.48 7.12
N ARG A 141 -12.99 -4.05 7.71
CA ARG A 141 -13.02 -3.45 9.06
C ARG A 141 -13.86 -2.18 9.07
N HIS A 142 -13.73 -1.36 8.03
CA HIS A 142 -14.52 -0.13 7.88
C HIS A 142 -16.02 -0.43 7.77
N CYS A 143 -16.43 -1.59 7.26
CA CYS A 143 -17.84 -1.98 7.24
C CYS A 143 -18.49 -2.20 8.63
N GLN A 144 -17.70 -2.28 9.71
CA GLN A 144 -18.23 -2.57 11.04
C GLN A 144 -18.75 -1.31 11.75
N PRO A 145 -19.81 -1.45 12.57
CA PRO A 145 -20.56 -0.31 13.08
C PRO A 145 -19.87 0.54 14.16
N ASP A 146 -18.66 0.20 14.55
CA ASP A 146 -17.82 0.95 15.47
C ASP A 146 -16.70 1.71 14.75
N HIS A 147 -16.64 1.64 13.42
CA HIS A 147 -15.51 2.11 12.60
C HIS A 147 -15.98 3.06 11.51
N PHE A 148 -16.49 4.22 11.95
CA PHE A 148 -17.25 5.13 11.10
C PHE A 148 -16.55 6.44 10.77
N GLY A 149 -15.26 6.55 11.09
CA GLY A 149 -14.51 7.77 10.89
C GLY A 149 -15.04 8.97 11.69
N GLY A 150 -14.31 10.07 11.59
CA GLY A 150 -14.54 11.29 12.34
C GLY A 150 -13.49 12.35 12.01
N THR A 151 -12.88 12.94 13.04
CA THR A 151 -11.71 13.81 12.92
C THR A 151 -10.51 13.09 12.30
N ASP A 152 -9.49 13.83 11.86
CA ASP A 152 -8.22 13.25 11.37
C ASP A 152 -7.66 12.20 12.35
N THR A 153 -7.80 12.42 13.66
CA THR A 153 -7.32 11.53 14.72
C THR A 153 -8.12 10.25 14.83
N GLU A 154 -9.46 10.34 14.78
CA GLU A 154 -10.34 9.17 14.82
C GLU A 154 -10.16 8.33 13.56
N ASN A 155 -10.15 8.98 12.38
CA ASN A 155 -9.87 8.29 11.13
C ASN A 155 -8.51 7.59 11.16
N HIS A 156 -7.49 8.21 11.75
CA HIS A 156 -6.18 7.59 11.85
C HIS A 156 -6.17 6.32 12.73
N MET A 157 -6.85 6.37 13.87
CA MET A 157 -7.00 5.19 14.72
C MET A 157 -7.78 4.09 14.00
N ASP A 158 -8.82 4.48 13.25
CA ASP A 158 -9.60 3.57 12.44
C ASP A 158 -8.72 2.88 11.38
N GLU A 159 -7.98 3.63 10.58
CA GLU A 159 -7.05 3.09 9.57
C GLU A 159 -6.04 2.10 10.18
N ARG A 160 -5.49 2.44 11.36
CA ARG A 160 -4.58 1.56 12.10
C ARG A 160 -5.27 0.25 12.48
N ASP A 161 -6.46 0.34 13.07
CA ASP A 161 -7.21 -0.83 13.54
C ASP A 161 -7.66 -1.72 12.39
N ALA A 162 -7.93 -1.15 11.21
CA ALA A 162 -8.24 -1.89 9.99
C ALA A 162 -7.06 -2.71 9.47
N ASP A 163 -5.85 -2.14 9.46
CA ASP A 163 -4.64 -2.88 9.09
C ASP A 163 -4.34 -4.04 10.03
N LEU A 164 -4.45 -3.81 11.35
CA LEU A 164 -4.19 -4.82 12.37
C LEU A 164 -5.27 -5.90 12.36
N PHE A 165 -6.53 -5.53 12.17
CA PHE A 165 -7.64 -6.47 11.97
C PHE A 165 -7.35 -7.38 10.77
N ALA A 166 -7.02 -6.80 9.62
CA ALA A 166 -6.76 -7.56 8.40
C ALA A 166 -5.56 -8.51 8.58
N PHE A 167 -4.50 -8.05 9.25
CA PHE A 167 -3.35 -8.87 9.60
C PHE A 167 -3.73 -10.05 10.50
N ASP A 168 -4.51 -9.83 11.55
CA ASP A 168 -4.90 -10.89 12.48
C ASP A 168 -5.83 -11.92 11.82
N LYS A 169 -6.67 -11.51 10.87
CA LYS A 169 -7.55 -12.44 10.14
C LYS A 169 -6.81 -13.28 9.09
N LEU A 170 -5.78 -12.74 8.46
CA LEU A 170 -5.07 -13.40 7.34
C LEU A 170 -3.75 -14.06 7.76
N SER A 171 -3.18 -13.66 8.89
CA SER A 171 -1.92 -14.23 9.35
C SER A 171 -2.10 -15.65 9.88
N THR A 172 -1.14 -16.49 9.52
CA THR A 172 -0.95 -17.86 9.95
C THR A 172 0.47 -17.98 10.48
N LYS A 173 0.79 -19.05 11.20
CA LYS A 173 2.17 -19.29 11.65
C LYS A 173 3.20 -19.27 10.51
N ALA A 174 2.80 -19.66 9.30
CA ALA A 174 3.69 -19.76 8.14
C ALA A 174 3.95 -18.41 7.45
N ASN A 175 2.95 -17.54 7.36
CA ASN A 175 3.06 -16.27 6.61
C ASN A 175 3.14 -15.01 7.50
N ARG A 176 2.98 -15.12 8.84
CA ARG A 176 2.85 -13.96 9.74
C ARG A 176 3.96 -12.92 9.56
N ASN A 177 5.22 -13.35 9.60
CA ASN A 177 6.35 -12.43 9.48
C ASN A 177 6.41 -11.79 8.10
N ALA A 178 6.22 -12.60 7.05
CA ALA A 178 6.22 -12.11 5.67
C ALA A 178 5.11 -11.08 5.43
N LEU A 179 3.89 -11.36 5.91
CA LEU A 179 2.76 -10.45 5.78
C LEU A 179 2.99 -9.15 6.57
N ALA A 180 3.53 -9.24 7.78
CA ALA A 180 3.89 -8.07 8.57
C ALA A 180 4.94 -7.19 7.85
N THR A 181 5.94 -7.81 7.20
CA THR A 181 6.93 -7.09 6.39
C THR A 181 6.28 -6.34 5.22
N ASP A 182 5.40 -6.99 4.45
CA ASP A 182 4.74 -6.36 3.31
C ASP A 182 3.81 -5.21 3.75
N ILE A 183 3.02 -5.39 4.81
CA ILE A 183 2.13 -4.37 5.37
C ILE A 183 2.92 -3.16 5.87
N LEU A 184 3.95 -3.40 6.68
CA LEU A 184 4.76 -2.35 7.25
C LEU A 184 5.46 -1.54 6.15
N ALA A 185 6.05 -2.22 5.16
CA ALA A 185 6.70 -1.53 4.05
C ALA A 185 5.68 -0.65 3.28
N PHE A 186 4.47 -1.17 3.06
CA PHE A 186 3.44 -0.44 2.32
C PHE A 186 3.00 0.81 3.08
N ARG A 187 2.69 0.66 4.38
CA ARG A 187 2.28 1.77 5.23
C ARG A 187 3.40 2.79 5.41
N MET A 188 4.64 2.36 5.63
CA MET A 188 5.76 3.29 5.75
C MET A 188 5.94 4.17 4.49
N ILE A 189 5.90 3.57 3.31
CA ILE A 189 5.98 4.30 2.03
C ILE A 189 4.80 5.25 1.85
N THR A 190 3.58 4.75 1.99
CA THR A 190 2.36 5.53 1.75
C THR A 190 2.25 6.70 2.74
N SER A 191 2.39 6.44 4.04
CA SER A 191 2.40 7.44 5.11
C SER A 191 3.45 8.52 4.87
N ALA A 192 4.69 8.14 4.55
CA ALA A 192 5.77 9.10 4.39
C ALA A 192 5.64 9.96 3.13
N LEU A 193 5.07 9.43 2.04
CA LEU A 193 5.27 10.07 0.75
C LEU A 193 4.01 10.70 0.13
N PHE A 194 2.82 10.15 0.34
CA PHE A 194 1.62 10.68 -0.37
C PHE A 194 0.27 10.47 0.28
N ALA A 195 0.16 9.67 1.34
CA ALA A 195 -1.11 9.42 1.98
C ALA A 195 -1.64 10.67 2.72
N ASP A 196 -2.94 10.74 2.92
CA ASP A 196 -3.55 11.76 3.77
C ASP A 196 -3.33 11.43 5.25
N ARG A 197 -3.66 12.38 6.14
CA ARG A 197 -3.33 12.30 7.58
C ARG A 197 -3.89 11.06 8.28
N ALA A 198 -5.09 10.63 7.90
CA ALA A 198 -5.69 9.39 8.40
C ALA A 198 -4.79 8.18 8.16
N HIS A 199 -4.16 8.09 6.99
CA HIS A 199 -3.35 6.95 6.58
C HIS A 199 -1.85 7.09 6.95
N MET A 200 -1.50 8.03 7.83
CA MET A 200 -0.13 8.22 8.31
C MET A 200 0.22 7.26 9.46
N THR A 201 -0.14 5.98 9.35
CA THR A 201 -0.14 4.98 10.43
C THR A 201 1.13 4.12 10.49
N GLY A 202 2.15 4.38 9.66
CA GLY A 202 3.29 3.45 9.50
C GLY A 202 4.04 3.09 10.80
N LEU A 203 4.16 4.01 11.77
CA LEU A 203 4.82 3.71 13.05
C LEU A 203 3.88 2.99 14.00
N SER A 204 2.61 3.37 14.08
CA SER A 204 1.63 2.67 14.91
C SER A 204 1.41 1.23 14.45
N ILE A 205 1.43 0.99 13.14
CA ILE A 205 1.43 -0.36 12.56
C ILE A 205 2.72 -1.10 12.90
N LYS A 206 3.91 -0.48 12.77
CA LYS A 206 5.18 -1.10 13.18
C LYS A 206 5.12 -1.61 14.61
N ARG A 207 4.62 -0.80 15.55
CA ARG A 207 4.50 -1.16 16.96
C ARG A 207 3.41 -2.22 17.20
N GLY A 208 2.28 -2.14 16.50
CA GLY A 208 1.18 -3.10 16.61
C GLY A 208 1.51 -4.49 16.04
N LEU A 209 2.40 -4.57 15.06
CA LEU A 209 2.87 -5.85 14.48
C LEU A 209 4.03 -6.47 15.27
N ALA A 210 4.61 -5.76 16.26
CA ALA A 210 5.74 -6.25 17.03
C ALA A 210 5.33 -7.43 17.96
N PRO A 211 6.13 -8.51 18.07
CA PRO A 211 5.77 -9.70 18.84
C PRO A 211 5.61 -9.51 20.37
N GLN A 212 6.08 -8.40 20.92
CA GLN A 212 6.09 -8.07 22.36
C GLN A 212 5.90 -6.57 22.54
N SER A 213 4.65 -6.09 22.57
CA SER A 213 4.37 -4.65 22.62
C SER A 213 4.39 -4.10 24.06
N ASP A 214 5.58 -3.99 24.65
CA ASP A 214 5.85 -3.07 25.78
C ASP A 214 6.27 -1.68 25.26
N GLN A 215 6.22 -1.45 23.94
CA GLN A 215 6.53 -0.16 23.34
C GLN A 215 5.38 0.82 23.58
N GLU A 216 5.71 2.01 24.11
CA GLU A 216 4.75 3.09 24.30
C GLU A 216 3.97 3.37 23.00
N ALA A 217 2.65 3.54 23.12
CA ALA A 217 1.82 3.95 22.00
C ALA A 217 2.31 5.31 21.44
N ILE A 218 2.45 5.47 20.12
CA ILE A 218 2.68 6.82 19.56
C ILE A 218 1.38 7.60 19.77
N ASN A 219 1.49 8.85 20.21
CA ASN A 219 0.41 9.81 20.07
C ASN A 219 0.13 10.10 18.57
N THR A 220 -1.12 10.00 18.13
CA THR A 220 -1.53 10.21 16.73
C THR A 220 -1.04 11.53 16.13
N GLU A 221 -1.12 12.64 16.87
CA GLU A 221 -0.66 13.94 16.36
C GLU A 221 0.85 13.98 16.16
N GLN A 222 1.61 13.34 17.06
CA GLN A 222 3.06 13.21 16.94
C GLN A 222 3.46 12.36 15.72
N GLU A 223 2.75 11.25 15.48
CA GLU A 223 2.98 10.38 14.33
C GLU A 223 2.70 11.13 13.01
N ILE A 224 1.54 11.77 12.89
CA ILE A 224 1.17 12.59 11.73
C ILE A 224 2.19 13.70 11.49
N ALA A 225 2.60 14.41 12.55
CA ALA A 225 3.58 15.48 12.45
C ALA A 225 4.95 14.95 11.97
N ALA A 226 5.37 13.78 12.45
CA ALA A 226 6.62 13.15 12.05
C ALA A 226 6.62 12.74 10.57
N PHE A 227 5.52 12.12 10.08
CA PHE A 227 5.38 11.77 8.67
C PHE A 227 5.31 13.00 7.76
N LEU A 228 4.57 14.05 8.16
CA LEU A 228 4.53 15.31 7.41
C LEU A 228 5.90 15.98 7.32
N ALA A 229 6.65 16.01 8.41
CA ALA A 229 8.01 16.55 8.44
C ALA A 229 8.95 15.72 7.56
N THR A 230 8.87 14.40 7.64
CA THR A 230 9.66 13.48 6.81
C THR A 230 9.35 13.67 5.32
N ARG A 231 8.06 13.77 4.95
CA ARG A 231 7.64 14.06 3.57
C ARG A 231 8.27 15.34 3.03
N ARG A 232 8.28 16.40 3.85
CA ARG A 232 8.88 17.69 3.48
C ARG A 232 10.39 17.57 3.29
N LEU A 233 11.09 16.86 4.18
CA LEU A 233 12.53 16.62 4.08
C LEU A 233 12.88 15.84 2.80
N VAL A 234 12.19 14.72 2.55
CA VAL A 234 12.39 13.90 1.35
C VAL A 234 12.12 14.72 0.09
N THR A 235 11.00 15.45 0.04
CA THR A 235 10.63 16.27 -1.12
C THR A 235 11.64 17.39 -1.37
N ALA A 236 12.08 18.09 -0.32
CA ALA A 236 13.06 19.17 -0.43
C ALA A 236 14.42 18.64 -0.90
N HIS A 237 14.87 17.52 -0.34
CA HIS A 237 16.14 16.90 -0.71
C HIS A 237 16.11 16.35 -2.13
N ALA A 238 15.02 15.67 -2.53
CA ALA A 238 14.81 15.22 -3.90
C ALA A 238 14.86 16.37 -4.91
N LYS A 239 14.26 17.53 -4.59
CA LYS A 239 14.36 18.74 -5.42
C LYS A 239 15.76 19.31 -5.48
N ALA A 240 16.49 19.29 -4.37
CA ALA A 240 17.86 19.82 -4.31
C ALA A 240 18.85 19.01 -5.16
N ILE A 241 18.63 17.70 -5.27
CA ILE A 241 19.48 16.81 -6.07
C ILE A 241 18.95 16.58 -7.50
N ALA A 242 17.76 17.08 -7.83
CA ALA A 242 17.15 16.84 -9.13
C ALA A 242 17.80 17.67 -10.24
N ALA A 243 17.99 17.04 -11.40
CA ALA A 243 18.48 17.73 -12.60
C ALA A 243 17.40 18.59 -13.28
N LYS A 244 16.12 18.34 -12.96
CA LYS A 244 14.95 19.05 -13.51
C LYS A 244 14.11 19.62 -12.37
N ALA A 245 13.21 20.55 -12.71
CA ALA A 245 12.31 21.19 -11.74
C ALA A 245 11.39 20.19 -11.01
N THR A 246 11.02 19.09 -11.67
CA THR A 246 10.25 17.99 -11.06
C THR A 246 11.17 16.78 -10.88
N PRO A 247 11.39 16.32 -9.63
CA PRO A 247 12.18 15.12 -9.37
C PRO A 247 11.56 13.89 -10.04
N THR A 248 12.43 13.05 -10.58
CA THR A 248 12.14 11.71 -11.05
C THR A 248 12.01 10.74 -9.87
N ASN A 249 11.45 9.55 -10.12
CA ASN A 249 11.39 8.48 -9.11
C ASN A 249 12.80 8.08 -8.62
N LEU A 250 13.81 8.12 -9.50
CA LEU A 250 15.20 7.81 -9.15
C LEU A 250 15.76 8.85 -8.16
N GLU A 251 15.51 10.14 -8.39
CA GLU A 251 15.93 11.21 -7.48
C GLU A 251 15.16 11.15 -6.15
N LEU A 252 13.88 10.76 -6.15
CA LEU A 252 13.13 10.54 -4.92
C LEU A 252 13.75 9.43 -4.07
N ILE A 253 14.08 8.28 -4.67
CA ILE A 253 14.63 7.13 -3.95
C ILE A 253 16.05 7.43 -3.49
N ARG A 254 16.87 8.06 -4.33
CA ARG A 254 18.19 8.54 -3.94
C ARG A 254 18.10 9.48 -2.74
N ALA A 255 17.11 10.37 -2.72
CA ALA A 255 16.94 11.29 -1.60
C ALA A 255 16.61 10.57 -0.30
N ILE A 256 15.77 9.53 -0.34
CA ILE A 256 15.45 8.67 0.80
C ILE A 256 16.74 8.01 1.35
N THR A 257 17.54 7.39 0.48
CA THR A 257 18.78 6.72 0.88
C THR A 257 19.82 7.69 1.46
N GLU A 258 20.03 8.86 0.85
CA GLU A 258 20.97 9.87 1.39
C GLU A 258 20.48 10.45 2.73
N LEU A 259 19.17 10.60 2.92
CA LEU A 259 18.60 11.03 4.21
C LEU A 259 18.71 9.95 5.29
N ARG A 260 18.57 8.66 4.95
CA ARG A 260 18.87 7.56 5.87
C ARG A 260 20.31 7.64 6.36
N GLU A 261 21.29 7.75 5.45
CA GLU A 261 22.71 7.81 5.82
C GLU A 261 22.98 8.97 6.79
N ARG A 262 22.39 10.13 6.51
CA ARG A 262 22.50 11.31 7.37
C ARG A 262 21.83 11.13 8.72
N SER A 263 20.70 10.43 8.77
CA SER A 263 19.98 10.06 9.99
C SER A 263 20.85 9.16 10.88
N VAL A 264 21.39 8.07 10.31
CA VAL A 264 22.29 7.13 11.01
C VAL A 264 23.56 7.83 11.52
N ALA A 265 24.10 8.76 10.74
CA ALA A 265 25.27 9.56 11.15
C ALA A 265 24.94 10.65 12.19
N GLY A 266 23.68 10.85 12.58
CA GLY A 266 23.26 11.89 13.52
C GLY A 266 23.40 13.32 12.99
N THR A 267 23.41 13.48 11.66
CA THR A 267 23.63 14.79 11.00
C THR A 267 22.34 15.49 10.58
N ILE A 268 21.18 14.82 10.72
CA ILE A 268 19.88 15.46 10.59
C ILE A 268 19.55 16.14 11.92
N LYS A 269 19.50 17.47 11.91
CA LYS A 269 19.02 18.24 13.06
C LYS A 269 17.49 18.21 13.07
N THR A 270 16.92 17.40 13.94
CA THR A 270 15.48 17.32 14.18
C THR A 270 15.22 17.25 15.68
N ASP A 271 14.21 17.98 16.15
CA ASP A 271 13.74 17.92 17.53
C ASP A 271 12.79 16.73 17.76
N ASN A 272 12.39 16.04 16.69
CA ASN A 272 11.54 14.85 16.73
C ASN A 272 12.34 13.60 16.34
N PRO A 273 12.63 12.68 17.28
CA PRO A 273 13.40 11.46 17.01
C PRO A 273 12.68 10.49 16.07
N LEU A 274 11.34 10.58 15.95
CA LEU A 274 10.56 9.73 15.05
C LEU A 274 10.92 9.96 13.57
N ILE A 275 11.39 11.15 13.21
CA ILE A 275 11.81 11.44 11.83
C ILE A 275 13.00 10.55 11.43
N SER A 276 13.95 10.36 12.32
CA SER A 276 15.11 9.50 12.06
C SER A 276 14.70 8.04 11.89
N GLU A 277 13.76 7.56 12.71
CA GLU A 277 13.18 6.22 12.60
C GLU A 277 12.44 6.04 11.27
N ILE A 278 11.54 6.96 10.91
CA ILE A 278 10.79 6.90 9.65
C ILE A 278 11.73 6.88 8.45
N LEU A 279 12.80 7.68 8.43
CA LEU A 279 13.74 7.70 7.31
C LEU A 279 14.47 6.36 7.12
N ILE A 280 14.80 5.68 8.23
CA ILE A 280 15.42 4.36 8.20
C ILE A 280 14.42 3.32 7.67
N ASP A 281 13.23 3.25 8.26
CA ASP A 281 12.22 2.28 7.89
C ASP A 281 11.69 2.50 6.46
N LEU A 282 11.62 3.76 6.02
CA LEU A 282 11.20 4.12 4.65
C LEU A 282 12.19 3.59 3.62
N ASP A 283 13.50 3.74 3.87
CA ASP A 283 14.51 3.20 2.96
C ASP A 283 14.50 1.66 2.95
N ASP A 284 14.32 1.01 4.12
CA ASP A 284 14.14 -0.44 4.21
C ASP A 284 12.89 -0.90 3.44
N ALA A 285 11.78 -0.16 3.53
CA ALA A 285 10.56 -0.45 2.79
C ALA A 285 10.75 -0.35 1.27
N VAL A 286 11.53 0.64 0.80
CA VAL A 286 11.87 0.76 -0.62
C VAL A 286 12.79 -0.38 -1.07
N ALA A 287 13.80 -0.74 -0.26
CA ALA A 287 14.67 -1.87 -0.55
C ALA A 287 13.89 -3.19 -0.64
N HIS A 288 12.86 -3.35 0.20
CA HIS A 288 11.97 -4.51 0.21
C HIS A 288 11.16 -4.64 -1.09
N PHE A 289 10.41 -3.60 -1.47
CA PHE A 289 9.54 -3.68 -2.66
C PHE A 289 10.28 -3.49 -3.98
N ALA A 290 11.40 -2.76 -3.99
CA ALA A 290 12.08 -2.33 -5.19
C ALA A 290 13.60 -2.57 -5.15
N PRO A 291 14.08 -3.79 -4.83
CA PRO A 291 15.48 -4.04 -4.51
C PRO A 291 16.45 -3.65 -5.64
N LYS A 292 16.07 -3.86 -6.90
CA LYS A 292 16.89 -3.46 -8.07
C LYS A 292 17.02 -1.95 -8.19
N LEU A 293 15.92 -1.23 -7.96
CA LEU A 293 15.89 0.23 -8.05
C LEU A 293 16.64 0.86 -6.87
N HIS A 294 16.43 0.34 -5.65
CA HIS A 294 17.17 0.72 -4.46
C HIS A 294 18.68 0.51 -4.65
N ALA A 295 19.11 -0.67 -5.11
CA ALA A 295 20.51 -0.96 -5.37
C ALA A 295 21.14 0.00 -6.41
N SER A 296 20.37 0.45 -7.41
CA SER A 296 20.85 1.37 -8.44
C SER A 296 21.23 2.76 -7.92
N VAL A 297 20.72 3.17 -6.76
CA VAL A 297 21.06 4.45 -6.13
C VAL A 297 21.91 4.29 -4.86
N ALA A 298 21.87 3.13 -4.21
CA ALA A 298 22.66 2.83 -3.02
C ALA A 298 24.16 2.73 -3.33
N THR A 299 24.54 2.25 -4.53
CA THR A 299 25.91 2.33 -5.00
C THR A 299 26.18 3.74 -5.53
N ARG A 300 26.75 4.61 -4.70
CA ARG A 300 27.28 5.91 -5.16
C ARG A 300 28.19 5.65 -6.36
N ARG A 301 27.86 6.20 -7.54
CA ARG A 301 28.94 6.50 -8.50
C ARG A 301 29.76 7.60 -7.83
N SER A 302 30.97 7.25 -7.41
CA SER A 302 32.01 8.24 -7.13
C SER A 302 32.15 9.09 -8.38
N ASN A 303 31.65 10.31 -8.32
CA ASN A 303 32.09 11.38 -9.20
C ASN A 303 33.45 11.87 -8.70
#